data_AF-A0A8T5ESZ5-F1
#
_entry.id   AF-A0A8T5ESZ5-F1
#
_cell.length_a   1.000
_cell.length_b   1.000
_cell.length_c   1.000
_cell.angle_alpha   90.00
_cell.angle_beta   90.00
_cell.angle_gamma   90.00
#
_symmetry.space_group_name_H-M   'P 1'
#
loop_
_entity.id
_entity.type
_entity.pdbx_description
1 polymer ?
#
loop_
_entity_poly.entity_id
_entity_poly.type
_entity_poly.pdbx_seq_one_letter_code
_entity_poly.pdbx_strand_id
1 'polypeptide(L)' 'MNCFVCGKEKKDFEVWSNKLVIGITFDSNFQNNDIISNMSDKSIICHQCIIEIQNKVKDDLDSK' A
#
# COMPACT_ATOMS: atom_id res chain seq x y z
N MET A 1 -6.87 -11.16 -9.65
CA MET A 1 -7.02 -10.14 -8.58
C MET A 1 -5.81 -9.23 -8.75
N ASN A 2 -6.00 -7.94 -9.04
CA ASN A 2 -4.93 -7.10 -9.57
C ASN A 2 -4.52 -6.04 -8.54
N CYS A 3 -3.28 -5.56 -8.64
CA CYS A 3 -2.78 -4.48 -7.80
C CYS A 3 -3.63 -3.24 -8.00
N PHE A 4 -4.15 -2.72 -6.89
CA PHE A 4 -4.91 -1.48 -6.85
C PHE A 4 -4.14 -0.29 -7.43
N VAL A 5 -2.80 -0.31 -7.32
CA VAL A 5 -1.93 0.80 -7.75
C VAL A 5 -1.42 0.60 -9.18
N CYS A 6 -0.72 -0.50 -9.45
CA CYS A 6 -0.04 -0.70 -10.72
C CYS A 6 -0.78 -1.63 -11.71
N GLY A 7 -1.95 -2.15 -11.33
CA GLY A 7 -2.73 -3.06 -12.17
C GLY A 7 -2.12 -4.44 -12.39
N LYS A 8 -0.92 -4.72 -11.86
CA LYS A 8 -0.23 -6.02 -11.96
C LYS A 8 -1.14 -7.16 -11.51
N GLU A 9 -1.18 -8.23 -12.27
CA GLU A 9 -1.91 -9.44 -11.89
C GLU A 9 -1.20 -10.17 -10.74
N LYS A 10 -1.98 -10.61 -9.73
CA LYS A 10 -1.46 -11.42 -8.62
C LYS A 10 -1.01 -12.80 -9.10
N LYS A 11 0.24 -13.15 -8.77
CA LYS A 11 0.83 -14.49 -8.95
C LYS A 11 1.05 -15.18 -7.61
N ASP A 12 1.14 -16.52 -7.62
CA ASP A 12 1.10 -17.35 -6.41
C ASP A 12 2.27 -17.14 -5.43
N PHE A 13 3.44 -16.70 -5.91
CA PHE A 13 4.65 -16.57 -5.09
C PHE A 13 4.98 -15.14 -4.64
N GLU A 14 4.06 -14.20 -4.84
CA GLU A 14 4.28 -12.80 -4.51
C GLU A 14 3.60 -12.41 -3.18
N VAL A 15 4.18 -11.45 -2.47
CA VAL A 15 3.60 -10.88 -1.25
C VAL A 15 2.61 -9.77 -1.63
N TRP A 16 1.41 -9.87 -1.08
CA TRP A 16 0.31 -8.93 -1.31
C TRP A 16 -0.38 -8.59 0.00
N SER A 17 -0.78 -7.34 0.15
CA SER A 17 -1.49 -6.85 1.33
C SER A 17 -2.89 -6.37 0.94
N ASN A 18 -3.87 -6.57 1.81
CA ASN A 18 -5.18 -5.93 1.71
C ASN A 18 -5.29 -4.79 2.74
N LYS A 19 -6.40 -4.07 2.73
CA LYS A 19 -6.62 -2.92 3.63
C LYS A 19 -6.49 -3.28 5.12
N LEU A 20 -7.00 -4.45 5.52
CA LEU A 20 -6.94 -4.90 6.92
C LEU A 20 -5.49 -5.15 7.36
N VAL A 21 -4.72 -5.91 6.57
CA VAL A 21 -3.30 -6.18 6.86
C VAL A 21 -2.52 -4.88 6.95
N ILE A 22 -2.79 -3.93 6.06
CA ILE A 22 -2.16 -2.60 6.09
C ILE A 22 -2.48 -1.87 7.39
N GLY A 23 -3.76 -1.85 7.79
CA GLY A 23 -4.21 -1.17 9.00
C GLY A 23 -3.60 -1.70 10.31
N ILE A 24 -3.20 -2.98 10.34
CA ILE A 24 -2.53 -3.60 11.50
C ILE A 24 -1.01 -3.42 11.44
N THR A 25 -0.44 -3.31 10.25
CA THR A 25 1.02 -3.38 10.04
C THR A 25 1.70 -2.01 10.04
N PHE A 26 1.06 -0.98 9.48
CA PHE A 26 1.66 0.33 9.26
C PHE A 26 1.05 1.40 10.17
N ASP A 27 1.76 2.51 10.38
CA ASP A 27 1.29 3.63 11.21
C ASP A 27 0.24 4.51 10.50
N SER A 28 -0.29 5.50 11.23
CA SER A 28 -1.30 6.43 10.73
C SER A 28 -0.80 7.30 9.57
N ASN A 29 0.49 7.63 9.50
CA ASN A 29 1.01 8.46 8.40
C ASN A 29 0.96 7.70 7.09
N PHE A 30 1.36 6.43 7.11
CA PHE A 30 1.24 5.55 5.96
C PHE A 30 -0.23 5.27 5.62
N GLN A 31 -1.06 4.98 6.62
CA GLN A 31 -2.48 4.68 6.40
C GLN A 31 -3.27 5.88 5.83
N ASN A 32 -2.88 7.10 6.19
CA ASN A 32 -3.52 8.33 5.70
C ASN A 32 -3.05 8.75 4.30
N ASN A 33 -2.08 8.06 3.70
CA ASN A 33 -1.71 8.30 2.31
C ASN A 33 -2.94 8.15 1.39
N ASP A 34 -3.12 9.07 0.44
CA ASP A 34 -4.30 9.12 -0.44
C ASP A 34 -4.57 7.81 -1.18
N ILE A 35 -3.54 7.06 -1.55
CA ILE A 35 -3.71 5.77 -2.23
C ILE A 35 -4.24 4.73 -1.25
N ILE A 36 -3.68 4.69 -0.03
CA ILE A 36 -4.01 3.69 0.99
C ILE A 36 -5.40 3.94 1.58
N SER A 37 -5.74 5.19 1.87
CA SER A 37 -7.04 5.57 2.44
C SER A 37 -8.20 5.23 1.50
N ASN A 38 -7.98 5.38 0.18
CA ASN A 38 -8.94 5.06 -0.89
C ASN A 38 -9.01 3.57 -1.25
N MET A 39 -8.20 2.68 -0.66
CA MET A 39 -8.38 1.24 -0.87
C MET A 39 -9.74 0.78 -0.34
N SER A 40 -10.40 -0.12 -1.07
CA SER A 40 -11.56 -0.86 -0.55
C SER A 40 -11.11 -2.08 0.24
N ASP A 41 -12.00 -2.68 1.04
CA ASP A 41 -11.69 -3.92 1.79
C ASP A 41 -11.37 -5.12 0.88
N LYS A 42 -11.80 -5.06 -0.39
CA LYS A 42 -11.52 -6.07 -1.42
C LYS A 42 -10.25 -5.77 -2.22
N SER A 43 -9.70 -4.56 -2.10
CA SER A 43 -8.49 -4.15 -2.81
C SER A 43 -7.27 -4.87 -2.25
N ILE A 44 -6.34 -5.22 -3.13
CA ILE A 44 -5.02 -5.74 -2.79
C ILE A 44 -3.94 -4.90 -3.46
N ILE A 45 -2.77 -4.84 -2.83
CA ILE A 45 -1.61 -4.12 -3.32
C ILE A 45 -0.39 -5.04 -3.26
N CYS A 46 0.46 -4.98 -4.28
CA CYS A 46 1.69 -5.75 -4.31
C CYS A 46 2.75 -5.11 -3.40
N HIS A 47 3.68 -5.93 -2.94
CA HIS A 47 4.76 -5.48 -2.05
C HIS A 47 5.59 -4.31 -2.63
N GLN A 48 5.84 -4.30 -3.94
CA GLN A 48 6.61 -3.23 -4.57
C GLN A 48 5.92 -1.86 -4.43
N CYS A 49 4.60 -1.79 -4.66
CA CYS A 49 3.87 -0.54 -4.50
C CYS A 49 3.80 -0.10 -3.02
N ILE A 50 3.79 -1.04 -2.07
CA ILE A 50 3.90 -0.69 -0.63
C ILE A 50 5.23 0.03 -0.37
N ILE A 51 6.37 -0.51 -0.84
CA ILE A 51 7.69 0.12 -0.65
C ILE A 51 7.72 1.53 -1.25
N GLU A 52 7.21 1.68 -2.48
CA GLU A 52 7.18 2.99 -3.15
C GLU A 52 6.37 4.03 -2.37
N ILE A 53 5.21 3.63 -1.83
CA ILE A 53 4.39 4.52 -0.99
C ILE A 53 5.12 4.82 0.32
N GLN A 54 5.77 3.84 0.95
CA GLN A 54 6.51 4.05 2.19
C GLN A 54 7.63 5.07 2.02
N ASN A 55 8.36 5.00 0.91
CA ASN A 55 9.42 5.95 0.61
C ASN A 55 8.85 7.35 0.41
N LYS A 56 7.77 7.50 -0.37
CA LYS A 56 7.10 8.80 -0.56
C LYS A 56 6.64 9.41 0.76
N VAL A 57 6.02 8.62 1.63
CA VAL A 57 5.56 9.09 2.95
C VAL A 57 6.74 9.53 3.83
N LYS A 58 7.88 8.85 3.76
CA LYS A 58 9.09 9.25 4.48
C LYS A 58 9.67 10.54 3.93
N ASP A 59 9.82 10.65 2.61
CA ASP A 59 10.35 11.85 1.95
C ASP A 59 9.49 13.10 2.27
N ASP A 60 8.17 12.94 2.32
CA ASP A 60 7.22 14.01 2.68
C ASP A 60 7.32 14.44 4.16
N LEU A 61 7.73 13.54 5.06
CA LEU A 61 7.97 13.84 6.47
C LEU A 61 9.31 14.52 6.68
N ASP A 62 10.35 14.05 6.00
CA ASP A 62 11.72 14.58 6.11
C ASP A 62 11.85 15.97 5.44
N SER A 63 10.95 16.30 4.51
CA SER A 63 10.89 17.61 3.83
C SER A 63 10.12 18.69 4.60
N LYS A 64 9.53 18.37 5.75
CA LYS A 64 8.75 19.30 6.60
C LYS A 64 9.52 19.73 7.84
#